data_AF-A0A412YCE9-F1
#
_entry.id   AF-A0A412YCE9-F1
#
_cell.length_a   1.000
_cell.length_b   1.000
_cell.length_c   1.000
_cell.angle_alpha   90.00
_cell.angle_beta   90.00
_cell.angle_gamma   90.00
#
_symmetry.space_group_name_H-M   'P 1'
#
loop_
_entity.id
_entity.type
_entity.pdbx_description
1 polymer ?
#
loop_
_entity_poly.entity_id
_entity_poly.type
_entity_poly.pdbx_seq_one_letter_code
_entity_poly.pdbx_strand_id
1 'polypeptide(L)'
;MRHYVVPLIAYTVLFIIGYRLNFMATKSFPDTQILSGYILMSLLSGYQLVNVIFPFHLTSGSTGTWLIYYVFKLALYAIAGFFTAPFTITWNIYKLVRTTRLKI
;
A
#
# COMPACT_ATOMS: atom_id res chain seq x y z
N MET A 1 -9.11 8.23 -17.35
CA MET A 1 -9.65 8.72 -16.05
C MET A 1 -9.81 7.58 -15.04
N ARG A 2 -10.62 6.53 -15.32
CA ARG A 2 -10.88 5.42 -14.38
C ARG A 2 -9.62 4.69 -13.86
N HIS A 3 -8.60 4.50 -14.70
CA HIS A 3 -7.35 3.82 -14.30
C HIS A 3 -6.49 4.55 -13.26
N TYR A 4 -6.67 5.86 -13.05
CA TYR A 4 -5.86 6.65 -12.10
C TYR A 4 -6.64 7.03 -10.83
N VAL A 5 -7.96 7.17 -10.95
CA VAL A 5 -8.83 7.59 -9.84
C VAL A 5 -9.06 6.43 -8.86
N VAL A 6 -9.27 5.21 -9.35
CA VAL A 6 -9.48 4.02 -8.51
C VAL A 6 -8.32 3.74 -7.54
N PRO A 7 -7.04 3.72 -7.96
CA PRO A 7 -5.94 3.50 -7.02
C PRO A 7 -5.82 4.63 -6.00
N LEU A 8 -6.05 5.89 -6.38
CA LEU A 8 -6.04 7.01 -5.44
C LEU A 8 -7.14 6.86 -4.37
N ILE A 9 -8.36 6.51 -4.77
CA ILE A 9 -9.46 6.22 -3.82
C ILE A 9 -9.07 5.06 -2.90
N ALA A 10 -8.49 3.98 -3.45
CA ALA A 10 -8.06 2.84 -2.65
C ALA A 10 -6.99 3.24 -1.62
N TYR A 11 -5.98 4.03 -2.02
CA TYR A 11 -4.98 4.55 -1.09
C TYR A 11 -5.61 5.41 0.02
N THR A 12 -6.55 6.29 -0.33
CA THR A 12 -7.27 7.12 0.66
C THR A 12 -8.10 6.28 1.62
N VAL A 13 -8.86 5.29 1.13
CA VAL A 13 -9.68 4.41 1.97
C VAL A 13 -8.80 3.61 2.92
N LEU A 14 -7.70 3.02 2.43
CA LEU A 14 -6.75 2.27 3.27
C LEU A 14 -6.11 3.17 4.33
N PHE A 15 -5.74 4.40 3.96
CA PHE A 15 -5.22 5.37 4.91
C PHE A 15 -6.23 5.69 6.02
N ILE A 16 -7.49 5.96 5.67
CA ILE A 16 -8.55 6.25 6.65
C ILE A 16 -8.77 5.05 7.59
N ILE A 17 -8.81 3.83 7.05
CA ILE A 17 -8.95 2.62 7.86
C ILE A 17 -7.77 2.49 8.82
N GLY A 18 -6.53 2.62 8.34
CA GLY A 18 -5.34 2.52 9.19
C GLY A 18 -5.30 3.63 10.25
N TYR A 19 -5.68 4.85 9.87
CA TYR A 19 -5.78 5.98 10.78
C TYR A 19 -6.76 5.74 11.92
N ARG A 20 -7.94 5.17 11.62
CA ARG A 20 -8.97 4.84 12.60
C ARG A 20 -8.56 3.68 13.51
N LEU A 21 -7.90 2.67 12.96
CA LEU A 21 -7.47 1.50 13.72
C LEU A 21 -6.36 1.83 14.72
N ASN A 22 -5.48 2.80 14.39
CA ASN A 22 -4.35 3.21 15.24
C ASN A 22 -3.54 2.02 15.77
N PHE A 23 -3.35 0.99 14.95
CA PHE A 23 -2.81 -0.30 15.38
C PHE A 23 -1.32 -0.25 15.77
N MET A 24 -0.62 0.84 15.44
CA MET A 24 0.74 1.10 15.92
C MET A 24 0.79 1.87 17.24
N ALA A 25 -0.35 2.14 17.87
CA ALA A 25 -0.39 2.80 19.17
C ALA A 25 0.38 1.96 20.20
N THR A 26 1.41 2.56 20.77
CA THR A 26 2.18 1.97 21.87
C THR A 26 1.98 2.84 23.09
N LYS A 27 2.11 2.28 24.30
CA LYS A 27 1.97 3.05 25.56
C LYS A 27 2.84 4.32 25.61
N SER A 28 3.98 4.31 24.92
CA SER A 28 4.89 5.46 24.81
C SER A 28 4.56 6.43 23.67
N PHE A 29 3.79 6.00 22.66
CA PHE A 29 3.43 6.79 21.47
C PHE A 29 1.96 6.52 21.09
N PRO A 30 1.01 7.21 21.75
CA PRO A 30 -0.41 7.03 21.48
C PRO A 30 -0.85 7.63 20.12
N ASP A 31 -0.13 8.64 19.63
CA ASP A 31 -0.48 9.41 18.43
C ASP A 31 0.18 8.86 17.15
N THR A 32 0.02 7.56 16.89
CA THR A 32 0.58 6.88 15.70
C THR A 32 -0.47 6.62 14.62
N GLN A 33 -1.58 7.37 14.65
CA GLN A 33 -2.69 7.25 13.70
C GLN A 33 -2.23 7.47 12.26
N ILE A 34 -1.43 8.52 12.04
CA ILE A 34 -0.86 8.84 10.72
C ILE A 34 0.03 7.71 10.21
N LEU A 35 0.89 7.17 11.08
CA LEU A 35 1.78 6.05 10.75
C LEU A 35 0.98 4.79 10.41
N SER A 36 -0.07 4.49 11.18
CA SER A 36 -1.01 3.40 10.94
C SER A 36 -1.71 3.52 9.58
N GLY A 37 -2.21 4.71 9.25
CA GLY A 37 -2.73 4.99 7.90
C GLY A 37 -1.66 4.79 6.82
N TYR A 38 -0.44 5.30 7.06
CA TYR A 38 0.67 5.22 6.11
C TYR A 38 1.07 3.78 5.79
N ILE A 39 1.20 2.91 6.80
CA ILE A 39 1.57 1.50 6.60
C ILE A 39 0.47 0.74 5.84
N LEU A 40 -0.80 1.01 6.15
CA LEU A 40 -1.90 0.30 5.49
C LEU A 40 -1.98 0.66 4.00
N MET A 41 -1.78 1.94 3.65
CA MET A 41 -1.68 2.35 2.24
C MET A 41 -0.37 1.85 1.58
N SER A 42 0.72 1.74 2.35
CA SER A 42 2.01 1.28 1.82
C SER A 42 1.93 -0.17 1.37
N LEU A 43 1.18 -1.04 2.07
CA LEU A 43 0.91 -2.42 1.66
C LEU A 43 0.35 -2.51 0.23
N LEU A 44 -0.55 -1.60 -0.16
CA LEU A 44 -1.10 -1.58 -1.51
C LEU A 44 -0.05 -1.18 -2.56
N SER A 45 0.79 -0.19 -2.25
CA SER A 45 1.88 0.24 -3.15
C SER A 45 2.93 -0.87 -3.30
N GLY A 46 3.29 -1.51 -2.18
CA GLY A 46 4.23 -2.62 -2.18
C GLY A 46 3.69 -3.84 -2.91
N TYR A 47 2.41 -4.16 -2.74
CA TYR A 47 1.75 -5.20 -3.52
C TYR A 47 1.86 -4.93 -5.04
N GLN A 48 1.59 -3.71 -5.49
CA GLN A 48 1.70 -3.35 -6.91
C GLN A 48 3.15 -3.50 -7.42
N LEU A 49 4.12 -3.01 -6.67
CA LEU A 49 5.52 -3.06 -7.06
C LEU A 49 6.07 -4.49 -7.07
N VAL A 50 5.87 -5.21 -5.97
CA VAL A 50 6.48 -6.52 -5.75
C VAL A 50 5.93 -7.53 -6.74
N ASN A 51 4.64 -7.51 -7.05
CA ASN A 51 4.11 -8.44 -8.06
C ASN A 51 4.58 -8.12 -9.48
N VAL A 52 5.00 -6.88 -9.76
CA VAL A 52 5.60 -6.50 -11.05
C VAL A 52 7.06 -6.95 -11.12
N ILE A 53 7.85 -6.75 -10.06
CA ILE A 53 9.28 -7.10 -10.06
C ILE A 53 9.49 -8.61 -9.85
N PHE A 54 8.73 -9.18 -8.93
CA PHE A 54 8.88 -10.55 -8.45
C PHE A 54 7.51 -11.25 -8.33
N PRO A 55 7.00 -11.85 -9.43
CA PRO A 55 5.76 -12.61 -9.41
C PRO A 55 5.96 -13.99 -8.78
N PHE A 56 6.40 -14.04 -7.51
CA PHE A 56 6.53 -15.28 -6.76
C PHE A 56 5.15 -15.85 -6.45
N HIS A 57 4.89 -17.07 -6.93
CA HIS A 57 3.68 -17.83 -6.65
C HIS A 57 4.08 -19.18 -6.05
N LEU A 58 3.55 -19.47 -4.86
CA LEU A 58 3.73 -20.78 -4.24
C LEU A 58 2.69 -21.72 -4.84
N THR A 59 3.14 -22.75 -5.57
CA THR A 59 2.26 -23.68 -6.30
C THR A 59 1.85 -24.88 -5.44
N SER A 60 2.68 -25.27 -4.48
CA SER A 60 2.43 -26.40 -3.58
C SER A 60 3.20 -26.24 -2.27
N GLY A 61 2.56 -26.54 -1.14
CA GLY A 61 3.21 -26.50 0.18
C GLY A 61 2.28 -26.96 1.29
N SER A 62 2.88 -27.27 2.45
CA SER A 62 2.12 -27.57 3.68
C SER A 62 1.49 -26.30 4.24
N THR A 63 0.49 -26.43 5.13
CA THR A 63 -0.17 -25.28 5.79
C THR A 63 0.84 -24.32 6.45
N GLY A 64 1.88 -24.86 7.08
CA GLY A 64 2.95 -24.05 7.68
C GLY A 64 3.75 -23.26 6.63
N THR A 65 4.04 -23.87 5.49
CA THR A 65 4.71 -23.22 4.36
C THR A 65 3.88 -22.07 3.80
N TRP A 66 2.56 -22.25 3.67
CA TRP A 66 1.64 -21.18 3.25
C TRP A 66 1.64 -20.00 4.22
N LEU A 67 1.59 -20.26 5.52
CA LEU A 67 1.62 -19.20 6.53
C LEU A 67 2.90 -18.38 6.46
N ILE A 68 4.06 -19.05 6.42
CA ILE A 68 5.37 -18.41 6.30
C ILE A 68 5.45 -17.58 5.01
N TYR A 69 5.01 -18.15 3.89
CA TYR A 69 4.98 -17.48 2.61
C TYR A 69 4.15 -16.18 2.66
N TYR A 70 2.93 -16.21 3.21
CA TYR A 70 2.08 -15.02 3.29
C TYR A 70 2.62 -13.96 4.25
N VAL A 71 3.15 -14.34 5.41
CA VAL A 71 3.75 -13.40 6.36
C VAL A 71 4.98 -12.73 5.75
N PHE A 72 5.85 -13.51 5.12
CA PHE A 72 7.02 -12.97 4.42
C PHE A 72 6.61 -12.03 3.28
N LYS A 73 5.62 -12.43 2.48
CA LYS A 73 5.12 -11.63 1.36
C LYS A 73 4.51 -10.31 1.85
N LEU A 74 3.74 -10.35 2.93
CA LEU A 74 3.16 -9.17 3.57
C LEU A 74 4.24 -8.21 4.07
N ALA A 75 5.27 -8.72 4.75
CA ALA A 75 6.40 -7.92 5.21
C ALA A 75 7.14 -7.26 4.03
N LEU A 76 7.37 -8.00 2.96
CA LEU A 76 8.01 -7.48 1.75
C LEU A 76 7.17 -6.38 1.09
N TYR A 77 5.85 -6.55 1.02
CA TYR A 77 4.95 -5.49 0.59
C TYR A 77 5.02 -4.25 1.50
N ALA A 78 5.05 -4.42 2.83
CA ALA A 78 5.12 -3.28 3.74
C ALA A 78 6.41 -2.48 3.54
N ILE A 79 7.56 -3.16 3.45
CA ILE A 79 8.88 -2.55 3.27
C ILE A 79 8.98 -1.86 1.91
N ALA A 80 8.73 -2.59 0.82
CA ALA A 80 8.78 -2.03 -0.53
C ALA A 80 7.76 -0.89 -0.71
N GLY A 81 6.57 -1.08 -0.14
CA GLY A 81 5.50 -0.11 -0.11
C GLY A 81 5.86 1.17 0.62
N PHE A 82 6.54 1.07 1.75
CA PHE A 82 6.92 2.22 2.57
C PHE A 82 7.77 3.22 1.78
N PHE A 83 8.71 2.71 0.97
CA PHE A 83 9.56 3.55 0.12
C PHE A 83 8.87 4.00 -1.17
N THR A 84 7.97 3.18 -1.74
CA THR A 84 7.36 3.48 -3.04
C THR A 84 6.06 4.27 -2.98
N ALA A 85 5.32 4.19 -1.88
CA ALA A 85 4.07 4.93 -1.66
C ALA A 85 4.16 6.44 -1.99
N PRO A 86 5.18 7.21 -1.55
CA PRO A 86 5.23 8.63 -1.85
C PRO A 86 5.40 8.90 -3.34
N PHE A 87 6.17 8.07 -4.05
CA PHE A 87 6.36 8.19 -5.49
C PHE A 87 5.11 7.80 -6.27
N THR A 88 4.45 6.69 -5.91
CA THR A 88 3.26 6.21 -6.60
C THR A 88 2.08 7.17 -6.44
N ILE A 89 1.88 7.72 -5.23
CA ILE A 89 0.84 8.73 -4.96
C ILE A 89 1.13 10.01 -5.75
N THR A 90 2.36 10.54 -5.67
CA THR A 90 2.76 11.77 -6.38
C THR A 90 2.58 11.63 -7.89
N TRP A 91 2.99 10.49 -8.45
CA TRP A 91 2.86 10.21 -9.88
C TRP A 91 1.40 10.12 -10.33
N ASN A 92 0.54 9.49 -9.53
CA ASN A 92 -0.90 9.40 -9.80
C ASN A 92 -1.57 10.78 -9.73
N ILE A 93 -1.18 11.64 -8.77
CA ILE A 93 -1.66 13.03 -8.68
C ILE A 93 -1.23 13.83 -9.90
N TYR A 94 0.05 13.78 -10.29
CA TYR A 94 0.58 14.47 -11.46
C TYR A 94 -0.18 14.08 -12.74
N LYS A 95 -0.39 12.79 -12.97
CA LYS A 95 -1.15 12.28 -14.13
C LYS A 95 -2.61 12.75 -14.11
N LEU A 96 -3.24 12.79 -12.94
CA LEU A 96 -4.61 13.27 -12.78
C LEU A 96 -4.72 14.74 -13.18
N VAL A 97 -3.86 15.61 -12.62
CA VAL A 97 -3.82 17.06 -12.94
C VAL A 97 -3.52 17.30 -14.42
N ARG A 98 -2.58 16.57 -15.00
CA ARG A 98 -2.28 16.68 -16.44
C ARG A 98 -3.48 16.29 -17.29
N THR A 99 -4.19 15.23 -16.93
CA THR A 99 -5.35 14.75 -17.69
C THR A 99 -6.55 15.69 -17.60
N THR A 100 -6.78 16.33 -16.44
CA THR A 100 -7.85 17.31 -16.29
C THR A 100 -7.51 18.63 -16.98
N ARG A 101 -6.26 19.09 -16.89
CA ARG A 101 -5.81 20.32 -17.57
C ARG A 101 -5.80 20.23 -19.09
N LEU A 102 -5.55 19.05 -19.66
CA LEU A 102 -5.58 18.83 -21.12
C LEU A 102 -7.00 18.62 -21.70
N LYS A 103 -8.02 18.55 -20.84
CA LYS A 103 -9.43 18.38 -21.25
C LYS A 103 -10.27 19.65 -21.13
N ILE A 104 -9.65 20.74 -20.66
CA ILE A 104 -10.19 22.11 -20.68
C ILE A 104 -9.57 22.80 -21.89
#